data_AF-A0A2T4X5B3-F1
#
_entry.id   AF-A0A2T4X5B3-F1
#
_cell.length_a   1.000
_cell.length_b   1.000
_cell.length_c   1.000
_cell.angle_alpha   90.00
_cell.angle_beta   90.00
_cell.angle_gamma   90.00
#
_symmetry.space_group_name_H-M   'P 1'
#
loop_
_entity.id
_entity.type
_entity.pdbx_description
1 polymer ?
#
loop_
_entity_poly.entity_id
_entity_poly.type
_entity_poly.pdbx_seq_one_letter_code
_entity_poly.pdbx_strand_id
1 'polypeptide(L)'
;MSGLFTTAQAQEVKFADLDKSPMDAAHYPEGAAYQNYLAADDADRTELIKVLYCRPGKNDRAIFGALVPWGQDWRLGANEATEVTFFQDVEIGHTLVPAGSYTLFAQVYPEQWIIKISTERFIGGSENRDVSKDIAAVTVPTTPLGTARESFVIGFQKVDDGLVNMLFEWDHTRATLPINLNPPSLAGDDVSPLDLVQYPPMSRLRNYVEAADLAANEPQVRVVYSRPQMKGRKIFGDLLKYSELWRVGANETTELTFFQDVNIGGTVVPAGRYGLFATVNKDNWEFIIHKNVQSWGPANHDDEDNIVTVVAKTEKTPSTLEALSMTFVDKGNNKIDLVVGWENTMARLPITVLK
;
A
#
# COMPACT_ATOMS: atom_id res chain seq x y z
N MET A 1 -73.77 -10.90 -11.24
CA MET A 1 -72.36 -11.18 -10.90
C MET A 1 -71.90 -12.34 -11.77
N SER A 2 -71.24 -12.05 -12.88
CA SER A 2 -70.60 -13.07 -13.73
C SER A 2 -69.11 -13.02 -13.43
N GLY A 3 -68.60 -14.02 -12.72
CA GLY A 3 -67.16 -14.19 -12.50
C GLY A 3 -66.53 -14.77 -13.75
N LEU A 4 -65.73 -13.98 -14.47
CA LEU A 4 -64.80 -14.49 -15.46
C LEU A 4 -63.62 -15.11 -14.72
N PHE A 5 -63.44 -16.43 -14.85
CA PHE A 5 -62.18 -17.09 -14.58
C PHE A 5 -61.33 -17.05 -15.86
N THR A 6 -60.27 -16.25 -15.85
CA THR A 6 -59.19 -16.31 -16.85
C THR A 6 -58.23 -17.43 -16.45
N THR A 7 -58.17 -18.49 -17.25
CA THR A 7 -57.12 -19.50 -17.15
C THR A 7 -55.81 -18.92 -17.69
N ALA A 8 -54.79 -18.79 -16.83
CA ALA A 8 -53.44 -18.44 -17.26
C ALA A 8 -52.86 -19.59 -18.11
N GLN A 9 -52.40 -19.29 -19.33
CA GLN A 9 -51.58 -20.22 -20.12
C GLN A 9 -50.18 -20.25 -19.50
N ALA A 10 -49.72 -21.43 -19.07
CA ALA A 10 -48.34 -21.62 -18.63
C ALA A 10 -47.40 -21.47 -19.83
N GLN A 11 -46.45 -20.55 -19.75
CA GLN A 11 -45.41 -20.38 -20.76
C GLN A 11 -44.41 -21.55 -20.65
N GLU A 12 -44.19 -22.26 -21.74
CA GLU A 12 -43.24 -23.37 -21.81
C GLU A 12 -41.82 -22.86 -21.52
N VAL A 13 -41.19 -23.38 -20.46
CA VAL A 13 -39.81 -23.03 -20.09
C VAL A 13 -38.86 -23.86 -20.96
N LYS A 14 -38.18 -23.20 -21.89
CA LYS A 14 -37.09 -23.82 -22.67
C LYS A 14 -35.75 -23.50 -22.02
N PHE A 15 -35.03 -24.55 -21.64
CA PHE A 15 -33.64 -24.44 -21.20
C PHE A 15 -32.72 -24.28 -22.42
N ALA A 16 -31.62 -23.57 -22.25
CA ALA A 16 -30.59 -23.47 -23.27
C ALA A 16 -29.85 -24.82 -23.41
N ASP A 17 -29.40 -25.14 -24.62
CA ASP A 17 -28.49 -26.25 -24.85
C ASP A 17 -27.11 -25.97 -24.22
N LEU A 18 -26.34 -27.03 -23.96
CA LEU A 18 -24.98 -26.90 -23.43
C LEU A 18 -24.07 -26.20 -24.46
N ASP A 19 -23.31 -25.20 -24.01
CA ASP A 19 -22.33 -24.52 -24.85
C ASP A 19 -21.21 -25.48 -25.29
N LYS A 20 -20.74 -25.34 -26.53
CA LYS A 20 -19.62 -26.14 -27.08
C LYS A 20 -18.27 -25.85 -26.42
N SER A 21 -18.18 -24.72 -25.72
CA SER A 21 -17.05 -24.27 -24.94
C SER A 21 -17.54 -23.87 -23.55
N PRO A 22 -17.92 -24.85 -22.71
CA PRO A 22 -18.45 -24.57 -21.39
C PRO A 22 -17.45 -23.76 -20.56
N MET A 23 -17.98 -22.93 -19.66
CA MET A 23 -17.18 -22.22 -18.70
C MET A 23 -16.63 -23.17 -17.64
N ASP A 24 -15.41 -22.91 -17.20
CA ASP A 24 -14.72 -23.62 -16.15
C ASP A 24 -13.99 -22.65 -15.22
N ALA A 25 -13.55 -23.15 -14.07
CA ALA A 25 -12.82 -22.39 -13.07
C ALA A 25 -11.51 -23.09 -12.70
N ALA A 26 -10.44 -22.31 -12.55
CA ALA A 26 -9.20 -22.76 -11.93
C ALA A 26 -8.94 -21.93 -10.67
N HIS A 27 -8.46 -22.58 -9.62
CA HIS A 27 -8.22 -21.99 -8.31
C HIS A 27 -6.78 -22.22 -7.90
N TYR A 28 -6.18 -21.24 -7.23
CA TYR A 28 -4.91 -21.40 -6.55
C TYR A 28 -4.98 -20.88 -5.12
N PRO A 29 -4.61 -21.70 -4.12
CA PRO A 29 -4.38 -23.15 -4.21
C PRO A 29 -5.63 -23.91 -4.66
N GLU A 30 -5.47 -25.11 -5.24
CA GLU A 30 -6.60 -25.89 -5.79
C GLU A 30 -7.64 -26.22 -4.70
N GLY A 31 -7.18 -26.50 -3.48
CA GLY A 31 -8.04 -26.80 -2.33
C GLY A 31 -8.95 -25.64 -1.91
N ALA A 32 -8.63 -24.40 -2.26
CA ALA A 32 -9.40 -23.23 -1.86
C ALA A 32 -10.83 -23.24 -2.44
N ALA A 33 -11.04 -23.91 -3.58
CA ALA A 33 -12.37 -24.14 -4.16
C ALA A 33 -13.31 -24.94 -3.22
N TYR A 34 -12.73 -25.71 -2.30
CA TYR A 34 -13.40 -26.64 -1.40
C TYR A 34 -13.20 -26.25 0.07
N GLN A 35 -13.04 -24.95 0.35
CA GLN A 35 -12.71 -24.39 1.67
C GLN A 35 -13.51 -24.97 2.85
N ASN A 36 -14.81 -25.27 2.64
CA ASN A 36 -15.70 -25.85 3.66
C ASN A 36 -15.26 -27.24 4.17
N TYR A 37 -14.41 -27.94 3.42
CA TYR A 37 -13.90 -29.27 3.74
C TYR A 37 -12.47 -29.25 4.30
N LEU A 38 -11.85 -28.07 4.41
CA LEU A 38 -10.48 -27.90 4.91
C LEU A 38 -10.47 -27.50 6.38
N ALA A 39 -9.38 -27.82 7.09
CA ALA A 39 -9.12 -27.36 8.46
C ALA A 39 -8.88 -25.85 8.48
N ALA A 40 -9.08 -25.19 9.63
CA ALA A 40 -8.98 -23.73 9.75
C ALA A 40 -7.58 -23.19 9.44
N ASP A 41 -6.56 -24.00 9.71
CA ASP A 41 -5.13 -23.73 9.56
C ASP A 41 -4.52 -24.40 8.31
N ASP A 42 -5.35 -24.96 7.42
CA ASP A 42 -4.88 -25.57 6.18
C ASP A 42 -4.28 -24.51 5.25
N ALA A 43 -3.06 -24.76 4.76
CA ALA A 43 -2.32 -23.84 3.91
C ALA A 43 -3.01 -23.58 2.56
N ASP A 44 -3.82 -24.53 2.07
CA ASP A 44 -4.55 -24.43 0.81
C ASP A 44 -5.95 -23.83 0.98
N ARG A 45 -6.31 -23.40 2.20
CA ARG A 45 -7.65 -22.86 2.52
C ARG A 45 -7.92 -21.48 1.92
N THR A 46 -6.90 -20.63 1.83
CA THR A 46 -7.06 -19.24 1.42
C THR A 46 -6.91 -19.12 -0.09
N GLU A 47 -7.97 -18.70 -0.77
CA GLU A 47 -7.95 -18.47 -2.22
C GLU A 47 -7.07 -17.25 -2.55
N LEU A 48 -6.06 -17.46 -3.39
CA LEU A 48 -5.10 -16.42 -3.80
C LEU A 48 -5.35 -15.98 -5.24
N ILE A 49 -5.69 -16.92 -6.12
CA ILE A 49 -5.99 -16.64 -7.53
C ILE A 49 -7.20 -17.49 -7.96
N LYS A 50 -8.11 -16.87 -8.71
CA LYS A 50 -9.21 -17.54 -9.41
C LYS A 50 -9.20 -17.17 -10.88
N VAL A 51 -9.41 -18.13 -11.75
CA VAL A 51 -9.60 -17.91 -13.18
C VAL A 51 -10.94 -18.47 -13.62
N LEU A 52 -11.73 -17.69 -14.35
CA LEU A 52 -12.94 -18.13 -15.04
C LEU A 52 -12.69 -18.05 -16.54
N TYR A 53 -12.93 -19.15 -17.26
CA TYR A 53 -12.61 -19.22 -18.68
C TYR A 53 -13.49 -20.22 -19.42
N CYS A 54 -13.80 -19.94 -20.68
CA CYS A 54 -14.48 -20.91 -21.54
C CYS A 54 -13.47 -21.87 -22.17
N ARG A 55 -13.79 -23.17 -22.17
CA ARG A 55 -12.91 -24.27 -22.61
C ARG A 55 -13.23 -24.76 -24.02
N PRO A 56 -12.68 -24.16 -25.09
CA PRO A 56 -12.86 -24.70 -26.43
C PRO A 56 -12.20 -26.08 -26.58
N GLY A 57 -12.93 -27.02 -27.19
CA GLY A 57 -12.38 -28.31 -27.61
C GLY A 57 -11.59 -28.22 -28.91
N LYS A 58 -10.63 -29.11 -29.14
CA LYS A 58 -9.81 -29.17 -30.36
C LYS A 58 -10.64 -29.66 -31.55
N ASN A 59 -11.36 -30.77 -31.38
CA ASN A 59 -12.26 -31.35 -32.39
C ASN A 59 -11.57 -31.58 -33.75
N ASP A 60 -10.41 -32.24 -33.73
CA ASP A 60 -9.57 -32.53 -34.92
C ASP A 60 -9.08 -31.30 -35.71
N ARG A 61 -9.18 -30.09 -35.14
CA ARG A 61 -8.71 -28.86 -35.78
C ARG A 61 -7.24 -28.59 -35.49
N ALA A 62 -6.55 -27.97 -36.45
CA ALA A 62 -5.30 -27.27 -36.18
C ALA A 62 -5.60 -26.01 -35.35
N ILE A 63 -4.94 -25.87 -34.20
CA ILE A 63 -5.22 -24.80 -33.25
C ILE A 63 -4.39 -23.56 -33.57
N PHE A 64 -3.10 -23.58 -33.25
CA PHE A 64 -2.25 -22.41 -33.38
C PHE A 64 -1.75 -22.25 -34.82
N GLY A 65 -1.83 -21.03 -35.34
CA GLY A 65 -1.57 -20.72 -36.75
C GLY A 65 -2.78 -20.95 -37.68
N ALA A 66 -3.88 -21.48 -37.16
CA ALA A 66 -5.13 -21.67 -37.89
C ALA A 66 -6.32 -21.09 -37.11
N LEU A 67 -6.90 -21.84 -36.17
CA LEU A 67 -8.01 -21.36 -35.35
C LEU A 67 -7.64 -20.13 -34.50
N VAL A 68 -6.41 -20.13 -33.97
CA VAL A 68 -5.80 -18.99 -33.29
C VAL A 68 -4.64 -18.51 -34.19
N PRO A 69 -4.84 -17.44 -34.99
CA PRO A 69 -3.81 -16.95 -35.90
C PRO A 69 -2.58 -16.41 -35.16
N TRP A 70 -1.40 -16.60 -35.73
CA TRP A 70 -0.16 -16.08 -35.16
C TRP A 70 -0.15 -14.55 -35.09
N GLY A 71 0.37 -14.02 -33.97
CA GLY A 71 0.53 -12.58 -33.73
C GLY A 71 -0.78 -11.80 -33.49
N GLN A 72 -1.94 -12.45 -33.62
CA GLN A 72 -3.22 -11.84 -33.26
C GLN A 72 -3.53 -12.07 -31.79
N ASP A 73 -4.23 -11.10 -31.20
CA ASP A 73 -4.70 -11.24 -29.83
C ASP A 73 -5.83 -12.26 -29.74
N TRP A 74 -5.69 -13.13 -28.76
CA TRP A 74 -6.65 -14.14 -28.40
C TRP A 74 -6.99 -13.99 -26.92
N ARG A 75 -8.27 -14.05 -26.59
CA ARG A 75 -8.80 -13.97 -25.22
C ARG A 75 -8.51 -15.16 -24.30
N LEU A 76 -7.55 -16.02 -24.67
CA LEU A 76 -7.17 -17.22 -23.94
C LEU A 76 -8.39 -18.09 -23.58
N GLY A 77 -9.24 -18.39 -24.56
CA GLY A 77 -10.50 -19.11 -24.37
C GLY A 77 -11.47 -18.97 -25.54
N ALA A 78 -12.74 -19.29 -25.29
CA ALA A 78 -13.86 -19.06 -26.21
C ALA A 78 -14.85 -18.03 -25.63
N ASN A 79 -15.87 -17.63 -26.39
CA ASN A 79 -16.94 -16.72 -25.93
C ASN A 79 -16.44 -15.44 -25.22
N GLU A 80 -16.64 -15.33 -23.92
CA GLU A 80 -16.19 -14.24 -23.04
C GLU A 80 -14.66 -14.29 -22.81
N ALA A 81 -14.04 -13.14 -22.59
CA ALA A 81 -12.62 -13.11 -22.28
C ALA A 81 -12.34 -13.78 -20.94
N THR A 82 -11.23 -14.53 -20.88
CA THR A 82 -10.79 -15.17 -19.65
C THR A 82 -10.59 -14.15 -18.56
N GLU A 83 -11.21 -14.38 -17.43
CA GLU A 83 -11.19 -13.52 -16.27
C GLU A 83 -10.25 -14.11 -15.22
N VAL A 84 -9.36 -13.28 -14.68
CA VAL A 84 -8.53 -13.63 -13.51
C VAL A 84 -8.87 -12.70 -12.36
N THR A 85 -8.97 -13.24 -11.15
CA THR A 85 -9.07 -12.50 -9.91
C THR A 85 -7.88 -12.81 -9.03
N PHE A 86 -7.17 -11.78 -8.59
CA PHE A 86 -6.11 -11.85 -7.59
C PHE A 86 -6.67 -11.33 -6.26
N PHE A 87 -6.60 -12.15 -5.22
CA PHE A 87 -7.11 -11.80 -3.88
C PHE A 87 -6.10 -11.02 -3.03
N GLN A 88 -4.90 -10.82 -3.56
CA GLN A 88 -3.84 -9.97 -3.02
C GLN A 88 -3.06 -9.35 -4.18
N ASP A 89 -2.23 -8.37 -3.86
CA ASP A 89 -1.28 -7.82 -4.84
C ASP A 89 -0.30 -8.91 -5.30
N VAL A 90 0.00 -8.93 -6.60
CA VAL A 90 0.98 -9.84 -7.20
C VAL A 90 1.92 -9.07 -8.10
N GLU A 91 3.07 -9.65 -8.42
CA GLU A 91 3.99 -9.14 -9.43
C GLU A 91 4.06 -10.11 -10.62
N ILE A 92 3.84 -9.58 -11.82
CA ILE A 92 3.83 -10.34 -13.07
C ILE A 92 4.71 -9.60 -14.07
N GLY A 93 5.84 -10.22 -14.45
CA GLY A 93 6.82 -9.60 -15.37
C GLY A 93 7.34 -8.23 -14.90
N HIS A 94 7.70 -8.12 -13.61
CA HIS A 94 8.14 -6.89 -12.95
C HIS A 94 7.08 -5.78 -12.84
N THR A 95 5.83 -6.10 -13.12
CA THR A 95 4.71 -5.16 -12.94
C THR A 95 3.91 -5.55 -11.70
N LEU A 96 3.75 -4.61 -10.78
CA LEU A 96 2.80 -4.75 -9.67
C LEU A 96 1.38 -4.75 -10.24
N VAL A 97 0.64 -5.83 -10.02
CA VAL A 97 -0.77 -5.98 -10.33
C VAL A 97 -1.52 -5.98 -8.99
N PRO A 98 -2.26 -4.91 -8.66
CA PRO A 98 -3.02 -4.85 -7.43
C PRO A 98 -4.06 -5.98 -7.32
N ALA A 99 -4.48 -6.28 -6.09
CA ALA A 99 -5.62 -7.16 -5.86
C ALA A 99 -6.85 -6.65 -6.63
N GLY A 100 -7.55 -7.55 -7.31
CA GLY A 100 -8.67 -7.19 -8.17
C GLY A 100 -8.93 -8.21 -9.26
N SER A 101 -9.90 -7.88 -10.10
CA SER A 101 -10.35 -8.75 -11.18
C SER A 101 -10.05 -8.11 -12.54
N TYR A 102 -9.44 -8.88 -13.43
CA TYR A 102 -8.89 -8.47 -14.72
C TYR A 102 -9.35 -9.42 -15.83
N THR A 103 -9.08 -9.08 -17.09
CA THR A 103 -9.16 -10.03 -18.21
C THR A 103 -7.76 -10.37 -18.73
N LEU A 104 -7.63 -11.57 -19.30
CA LEU A 104 -6.41 -12.09 -19.91
C LEU A 104 -6.54 -12.15 -21.43
N PHE A 105 -5.50 -11.69 -22.11
CA PHE A 105 -5.31 -11.87 -23.55
C PHE A 105 -3.91 -12.43 -23.83
N ALA A 106 -3.71 -13.01 -25.01
CA ALA A 106 -2.41 -13.44 -25.47
C ALA A 106 -2.23 -13.18 -26.97
N GLN A 107 -1.07 -12.67 -27.35
CA GLN A 107 -0.57 -12.84 -28.71
C GLN A 107 0.29 -14.10 -28.76
N VAL A 108 -0.10 -15.04 -29.62
CA VAL A 108 0.57 -16.34 -29.70
C VAL A 108 1.59 -16.37 -30.84
N TYR A 109 2.74 -16.99 -30.58
CA TYR A 109 3.78 -17.35 -31.55
C TYR A 109 4.25 -18.79 -31.29
N PRO A 110 4.97 -19.43 -32.22
CA PRO A 110 5.41 -20.82 -32.06
C PRO A 110 6.23 -21.09 -30.78
N GLU A 111 7.14 -20.18 -30.43
CA GLU A 111 8.12 -20.35 -29.33
C GLU A 111 7.82 -19.50 -28.08
N GLN A 112 6.87 -18.57 -28.18
CA GLN A 112 6.56 -17.65 -27.09
C GLN A 112 5.14 -17.08 -27.22
N TRP A 113 4.50 -16.80 -26.11
CA TRP A 113 3.26 -16.02 -26.05
C TRP A 113 3.52 -14.70 -25.33
N ILE A 114 2.81 -13.64 -25.70
CA ILE A 114 2.79 -12.38 -24.97
C ILE A 114 1.46 -12.33 -24.22
N ILE A 115 1.49 -12.65 -22.92
CA ILE A 115 0.30 -12.63 -22.05
C ILE A 115 0.06 -11.20 -21.58
N LYS A 116 -1.19 -10.75 -21.69
CA LYS A 116 -1.60 -9.40 -21.34
C LYS A 116 -2.67 -9.44 -20.26
N ILE A 117 -2.56 -8.54 -19.30
CA ILE A 117 -3.51 -8.35 -18.20
C ILE A 117 -4.18 -7.00 -18.43
N SER A 118 -5.51 -6.99 -18.51
CA SER A 118 -6.28 -5.79 -18.82
C SER A 118 -7.29 -5.46 -17.74
N THR A 119 -7.45 -4.17 -17.46
CA THR A 119 -8.54 -3.65 -16.62
C THR A 119 -9.87 -3.59 -17.38
N GLU A 120 -9.88 -3.87 -18.69
CA GLU A 120 -11.13 -4.02 -19.42
C GLU A 120 -11.88 -5.28 -18.98
N ARG A 121 -13.18 -5.14 -18.77
CA ARG A 121 -14.08 -6.18 -18.25
C ARG A 121 -15.32 -6.27 -19.13
N PHE A 122 -16.02 -7.40 -19.05
CA PHE A 122 -17.28 -7.65 -19.77
C PHE A 122 -17.12 -7.59 -21.30
N ILE A 123 -16.06 -8.23 -21.81
CA ILE A 123 -15.74 -8.29 -23.23
C ILE A 123 -15.83 -9.72 -23.76
N GLY A 124 -16.50 -9.90 -24.90
CA GLY A 124 -16.50 -11.13 -25.67
C GLY A 124 -15.55 -11.03 -26.87
N GLY A 125 -14.85 -12.11 -27.19
CA GLY A 125 -13.87 -12.07 -28.28
C GLY A 125 -12.65 -11.20 -27.94
N SER A 126 -12.01 -10.66 -28.98
CA SER A 126 -10.86 -9.74 -28.86
C SER A 126 -11.00 -8.53 -29.79
N GLU A 127 -12.15 -8.41 -30.46
CA GLU A 127 -12.46 -7.33 -31.39
C GLU A 127 -12.80 -6.06 -30.60
N ASN A 128 -12.31 -4.91 -31.07
CA ASN A 128 -12.54 -3.58 -30.46
C ASN A 128 -12.10 -3.43 -28.99
N ARG A 129 -11.27 -4.35 -28.46
CA ARG A 129 -10.72 -4.19 -27.11
C ARG A 129 -9.89 -2.91 -27.00
N ASP A 130 -9.93 -2.28 -25.83
CA ASP A 130 -9.15 -1.10 -25.51
C ASP A 130 -7.77 -1.48 -24.97
N VAL A 131 -6.78 -1.52 -25.85
CA VAL A 131 -5.39 -1.84 -25.50
C VAL A 131 -4.75 -0.86 -24.51
N SER A 132 -5.31 0.35 -24.33
CA SER A 132 -4.79 1.30 -23.34
C SER A 132 -5.09 0.88 -21.89
N LYS A 133 -5.98 -0.10 -21.71
CA LYS A 133 -6.32 -0.69 -20.41
C LYS A 133 -5.44 -1.88 -20.03
N ASP A 134 -4.53 -2.30 -20.91
CA ASP A 134 -3.54 -3.33 -20.62
C ASP A 134 -2.53 -2.77 -19.60
N ILE A 135 -2.50 -3.38 -18.41
CA ILE A 135 -1.61 -2.96 -17.32
C ILE A 135 -0.30 -3.75 -17.28
N ALA A 136 -0.27 -4.93 -17.88
CA ALA A 136 0.94 -5.75 -18.01
C ALA A 136 0.93 -6.50 -19.34
N ALA A 137 2.10 -6.65 -19.94
CA ALA A 137 2.34 -7.50 -21.11
C ALA A 137 3.65 -8.25 -20.93
N VAL A 138 3.58 -9.58 -20.83
CA VAL A 138 4.71 -10.42 -20.44
C VAL A 138 4.94 -11.49 -21.48
N THR A 139 6.15 -11.53 -22.02
CA THR A 139 6.60 -12.59 -22.92
C THR A 139 6.95 -13.83 -22.11
N VAL A 140 6.27 -14.94 -22.41
CA VAL A 140 6.47 -16.24 -21.78
C VAL A 140 6.82 -17.29 -22.82
N PRO A 141 7.77 -18.21 -22.55
CA PRO A 141 8.11 -19.26 -23.48
C PRO A 141 6.98 -20.29 -23.63
N THR A 142 6.90 -20.93 -24.79
CA THR A 142 6.08 -22.12 -24.98
C THR A 142 6.94 -23.38 -24.88
N THR A 143 6.30 -24.48 -24.50
CA THR A 143 6.91 -25.81 -24.46
C THR A 143 6.00 -26.83 -25.17
N PRO A 144 6.56 -27.73 -26.00
CA PRO A 144 5.76 -28.76 -26.64
C PRO A 144 5.35 -29.85 -25.65
N LEU A 145 4.12 -30.34 -25.78
CA LEU A 145 3.58 -31.46 -25.00
C LEU A 145 3.67 -32.77 -25.79
N GLY A 146 4.01 -33.87 -25.10
CA GLY A 146 4.09 -35.20 -25.72
C GLY A 146 2.73 -35.76 -26.18
N THR A 147 1.63 -35.26 -25.62
CA THR A 147 0.25 -35.65 -25.96
C THR A 147 -0.61 -34.42 -26.17
N ALA A 148 -1.51 -34.47 -27.15
CA ALA A 148 -2.45 -33.39 -27.40
C ALA A 148 -3.44 -33.22 -26.23
N ARG A 149 -3.70 -31.97 -25.83
CA ARG A 149 -4.84 -31.60 -25.00
C ARG A 149 -6.05 -31.33 -25.88
N GLU A 150 -7.07 -32.17 -25.74
CA GLU A 150 -8.31 -32.06 -26.50
C GLU A 150 -9.19 -30.87 -26.10
N SER A 151 -8.97 -30.28 -24.92
CA SER A 151 -9.64 -29.02 -24.52
C SER A 151 -8.60 -28.05 -24.00
N PHE A 152 -8.83 -26.76 -24.22
CA PHE A 152 -8.04 -25.72 -23.58
C PHE A 152 -8.18 -25.81 -22.05
N VAL A 153 -7.06 -25.70 -21.34
CA VAL A 153 -6.99 -25.80 -19.87
C VAL A 153 -6.13 -24.68 -19.33
N ILE A 154 -6.59 -24.07 -18.23
CA ILE A 154 -5.78 -23.21 -17.37
C ILE A 154 -5.63 -23.93 -16.03
N GLY A 155 -4.42 -23.98 -15.51
CA GLY A 155 -4.11 -24.59 -14.22
C GLY A 155 -2.96 -23.89 -13.53
N PHE A 156 -2.62 -24.34 -12.34
CA PHE A 156 -1.55 -23.77 -11.54
C PHE A 156 -0.53 -24.81 -11.12
N GLN A 157 0.73 -24.39 -11.04
CA GLN A 157 1.83 -25.18 -10.50
C GLN A 157 2.57 -24.33 -9.46
N LYS A 158 2.49 -24.74 -8.18
CA LYS A 158 3.31 -24.14 -7.12
C LYS A 158 4.79 -24.37 -7.42
N VAL A 159 5.60 -23.30 -7.35
CA VAL A 159 7.07 -23.39 -7.40
C VAL A 159 7.60 -23.34 -5.97
N ASP A 160 7.19 -22.33 -5.21
CA ASP A 160 7.42 -22.17 -3.78
C ASP A 160 6.28 -21.33 -3.17
N ASP A 161 6.43 -20.86 -1.92
CA ASP A 161 5.40 -20.08 -1.23
C ASP A 161 5.20 -18.66 -1.81
N GLY A 162 6.20 -18.12 -2.51
CA GLY A 162 6.17 -16.81 -3.14
C GLY A 162 5.95 -16.84 -4.65
N LEU A 163 6.12 -17.98 -5.31
CA LEU A 163 6.03 -18.09 -6.76
C LEU A 163 5.10 -19.22 -7.21
N VAL A 164 4.12 -18.87 -8.05
CA VAL A 164 3.23 -19.82 -8.72
C VAL A 164 3.29 -19.62 -10.22
N ASN A 165 3.26 -20.73 -10.97
CA ASN A 165 3.11 -20.72 -12.41
C ASN A 165 1.63 -20.91 -12.77
N MET A 166 1.05 -19.97 -13.52
CA MET A 166 -0.19 -20.20 -14.26
C MET A 166 0.14 -20.85 -15.61
N LEU A 167 -0.45 -22.01 -15.87
CA LEU A 167 -0.20 -22.83 -17.04
C LEU A 167 -1.38 -22.74 -18.00
N PHE A 168 -1.11 -22.52 -19.28
CA PHE A 168 -2.09 -22.55 -20.36
C PHE A 168 -1.75 -23.72 -21.29
N GLU A 169 -2.65 -24.67 -21.47
CA GLU A 169 -2.42 -25.83 -22.34
C GLU A 169 -3.55 -26.02 -23.38
N TRP A 170 -3.17 -26.20 -24.64
CA TRP A 170 -4.08 -26.68 -25.69
C TRP A 170 -3.29 -27.41 -26.77
N ASP A 171 -3.88 -28.46 -27.35
CA ASP A 171 -3.20 -29.30 -28.34
C ASP A 171 -1.81 -29.71 -27.82
N HIS A 172 -0.74 -29.50 -28.59
CA HIS A 172 0.62 -29.85 -28.18
C HIS A 172 1.41 -28.68 -27.57
N THR A 173 0.75 -27.63 -27.08
CA THR A 173 1.44 -26.43 -26.59
C THR A 173 1.10 -26.13 -25.14
N ARG A 174 2.12 -25.85 -24.32
CA ARG A 174 2.01 -25.24 -22.99
C ARG A 174 2.70 -23.88 -22.98
N ALA A 175 2.04 -22.86 -22.44
CA ALA A 175 2.68 -21.61 -22.02
C ALA A 175 2.64 -21.48 -20.50
N THR A 176 3.65 -20.84 -19.92
CA THR A 176 3.80 -20.72 -18.46
C THR A 176 4.00 -19.26 -18.06
N LEU A 177 3.05 -18.68 -17.32
CA LEU A 177 3.13 -17.35 -16.73
C LEU A 177 3.56 -17.44 -15.26
N PRO A 178 4.76 -17.00 -14.90
CA PRO A 178 5.17 -16.88 -13.49
C PRO A 178 4.47 -15.70 -12.82
N ILE A 179 3.97 -15.92 -11.60
CA ILE A 179 3.27 -14.94 -10.78
C ILE A 179 3.92 -14.93 -9.39
N ASN A 180 4.55 -13.81 -9.04
CA ASN A 180 5.13 -13.59 -7.72
C ASN A 180 4.04 -13.08 -6.76
N LEU A 181 3.75 -13.87 -5.74
CA LEU A 181 2.75 -13.60 -4.70
C LEU A 181 3.30 -12.67 -3.60
N ASN A 182 4.60 -12.41 -3.58
CA ASN A 182 5.28 -11.53 -2.64
C ASN A 182 5.89 -10.34 -3.39
N PRO A 183 5.08 -9.44 -3.96
CA PRO A 183 5.60 -8.28 -4.66
C PRO A 183 6.39 -7.36 -3.70
N PRO A 184 7.43 -6.65 -4.18
CA PRO A 184 8.12 -5.66 -3.37
C PRO A 184 7.16 -4.61 -2.80
N SER A 185 7.10 -4.50 -1.47
CA SER A 185 6.40 -3.41 -0.80
C SER A 185 7.35 -2.24 -0.60
N LEU A 186 7.11 -1.15 -1.31
CA LEU A 186 7.79 0.12 -1.10
C LEU A 186 6.90 1.00 -0.21
N ALA A 187 7.51 1.75 0.71
CA ALA A 187 6.78 2.75 1.47
C ALA A 187 6.14 3.75 0.50
N GLY A 188 4.82 3.84 0.52
CA GLY A 188 4.06 4.81 -0.26
C GLY A 188 4.17 6.22 0.32
N ASP A 189 3.48 7.17 -0.32
CA ASP A 189 3.38 8.54 0.18
C ASP A 189 2.67 8.57 1.55
N ASP A 190 3.38 9.03 2.58
CA ASP A 190 2.79 9.25 3.90
C ASP A 190 1.99 10.56 3.90
N VAL A 191 0.74 10.52 4.38
CA VAL A 191 -0.11 11.70 4.54
C VAL A 191 0.44 12.70 5.57
N SER A 192 1.40 12.27 6.38
CA SER A 192 2.12 13.02 7.39
C SER A 192 3.62 12.67 7.32
N PRO A 193 4.33 13.13 6.27
CA PRO A 193 5.73 12.78 6.07
C PRO A 193 6.59 13.22 7.26
N LEU A 194 7.69 12.50 7.48
CA LEU A 194 8.68 12.84 8.49
C LEU A 194 9.42 14.12 8.09
N ASP A 195 9.66 15.00 9.06
CA ASP A 195 10.59 16.12 8.92
C ASP A 195 11.58 16.15 10.08
N LEU A 196 12.69 16.85 9.85
CA LEU A 196 13.81 16.98 10.77
C LEU A 196 14.23 18.44 10.85
N VAL A 197 14.27 18.96 12.08
CA VAL A 197 14.95 20.23 12.38
C VAL A 197 16.12 19.97 13.31
N GLN A 198 17.23 20.66 13.08
CA GLN A 198 18.44 20.54 13.88
C GLN A 198 19.02 21.92 14.13
N TYR A 199 19.54 22.14 15.33
CA TYR A 199 20.22 23.36 15.70
C TYR A 199 21.68 23.07 16.07
N PRO A 200 22.64 23.86 15.55
CA PRO A 200 22.48 24.85 14.48
C PRO A 200 22.03 24.22 13.14
N PRO A 201 21.35 24.96 12.23
CA PRO A 201 20.76 24.36 11.02
C PRO A 201 21.73 23.59 10.11
N MET A 202 22.97 24.08 9.97
CA MET A 202 23.98 23.44 9.12
C MET A 202 24.75 22.31 9.83
N SER A 203 24.48 22.07 11.12
CA SER A 203 25.13 20.97 11.86
C SER A 203 24.76 19.57 11.36
N ARG A 204 23.69 19.44 10.56
CA ARG A 204 23.35 18.20 9.85
C ARG A 204 24.03 18.07 8.48
N LEU A 205 24.59 19.16 7.96
CA LEU A 205 25.22 19.29 6.64
C LEU A 205 26.68 19.74 6.78
N ARG A 206 27.40 19.21 7.79
CA ARG A 206 28.76 19.66 8.16
C ARG A 206 29.78 19.58 7.03
N ASN A 207 29.60 18.65 6.08
CA ASN A 207 30.45 18.53 4.90
C ASN A 207 30.33 19.72 3.92
N TYR A 208 29.32 20.58 4.11
CA TYR A 208 29.10 21.82 3.36
C TYR A 208 29.39 23.08 4.19
N VAL A 209 29.98 22.93 5.38
CA VAL A 209 30.33 24.05 6.26
C VAL A 209 31.81 24.37 6.07
N GLU A 210 32.11 25.65 5.82
CA GLU A 210 33.48 26.13 5.73
C GLU A 210 34.26 25.87 7.02
N ALA A 211 35.56 25.59 6.90
CA ALA A 211 36.38 25.16 8.04
C ALA A 211 36.34 26.15 9.22
N ALA A 212 36.24 27.46 8.95
CA ALA A 212 36.16 28.51 9.96
C ALA A 212 34.85 28.46 10.80
N ASP A 213 33.76 27.92 10.23
CA ASP A 213 32.43 27.91 10.84
C ASP A 213 32.05 26.55 11.45
N LEU A 214 32.93 25.54 11.34
CA LEU A 214 32.65 24.19 11.84
C LEU A 214 32.34 24.16 13.35
N ALA A 215 33.10 24.90 14.15
CA ALA A 215 32.90 24.97 15.60
C ALA A 215 31.55 25.60 15.97
N ALA A 216 31.10 26.60 15.19
CA ALA A 216 29.80 27.23 15.38
C ALA A 216 28.63 26.35 14.92
N ASN A 217 28.90 25.26 14.20
CA ASN A 217 27.92 24.32 13.68
C ASN A 217 28.07 22.91 14.28
N GLU A 218 28.62 22.81 15.50
CA GLU A 218 28.52 21.58 16.28
C GLU A 218 27.04 21.30 16.62
N PRO A 219 26.54 20.07 16.41
CA PRO A 219 25.14 19.74 16.66
C PRO A 219 24.82 19.87 18.15
N GLN A 220 23.70 20.51 18.46
CA GLN A 220 23.25 20.72 19.84
C GLN A 220 21.94 20.00 20.13
N VAL A 221 20.93 20.23 19.28
CA VAL A 221 19.61 19.59 19.42
C VAL A 221 19.06 19.22 18.04
N ARG A 222 18.40 18.08 17.95
CA ARG A 222 17.63 17.65 16.77
C ARG A 222 16.22 17.25 17.19
N VAL A 223 15.25 17.55 16.33
CA VAL A 223 13.89 17.02 16.43
C VAL A 223 13.56 16.28 15.14
N VAL A 224 13.03 15.08 15.26
CA VAL A 224 12.47 14.29 14.15
C VAL A 224 10.99 14.08 14.46
N TYR A 225 10.11 14.47 13.54
CA TYR A 225 8.67 14.49 13.79
C TYR A 225 7.88 14.30 12.51
N SER A 226 6.72 13.64 12.59
CA SER A 226 5.79 13.58 11.46
C SER A 226 5.00 14.89 11.34
N ARG A 227 4.82 15.37 10.10
CA ARG A 227 4.17 16.64 9.76
C ARG A 227 2.74 16.42 9.22
N PRO A 228 1.71 16.31 10.08
CA PRO A 228 0.33 16.20 9.62
C PRO A 228 -0.15 17.50 8.98
N GLN A 229 -1.07 17.37 8.02
CA GLN A 229 -1.69 18.47 7.28
C GLN A 229 -3.10 18.78 7.83
N MET A 230 -3.54 20.04 7.76
CA MET A 230 -4.90 20.41 8.18
C MET A 230 -5.96 19.76 7.29
N LYS A 231 -5.78 19.79 5.97
CA LYS A 231 -6.76 19.30 4.98
C LYS A 231 -8.16 19.87 5.22
N GLY A 232 -8.24 21.17 5.53
CA GLY A 232 -9.49 21.87 5.82
C GLY A 232 -10.09 21.61 7.21
N ARG A 233 -9.44 20.81 8.07
CA ARG A 233 -9.89 20.54 9.45
C ARG A 233 -9.45 21.66 10.39
N LYS A 234 -10.26 21.92 11.41
CA LYS A 234 -9.85 22.71 12.58
C LYS A 234 -8.97 21.85 13.48
N ILE A 235 -7.82 22.39 13.90
CA ILE A 235 -6.84 21.60 14.66
C ILE A 235 -7.13 21.71 16.15
N PHE A 236 -6.96 22.89 16.72
CA PHE A 236 -7.04 23.07 18.17
C PHE A 236 -8.49 23.25 18.64
N GLY A 237 -8.91 22.35 19.55
CA GLY A 237 -10.28 22.27 20.05
C GLY A 237 -11.24 21.47 19.18
N ASP A 238 -10.75 20.75 18.16
CA ASP A 238 -11.54 19.81 17.35
C ASP A 238 -10.74 18.53 17.07
N LEU A 239 -9.77 18.56 16.13
CA LEU A 239 -8.89 17.40 15.88
C LEU A 239 -8.05 17.05 17.12
N LEU A 240 -7.46 18.07 17.75
CA LEU A 240 -6.79 17.97 19.03
C LEU A 240 -7.73 18.58 20.08
N LYS A 241 -8.35 17.74 20.88
CA LYS A 241 -9.22 18.19 21.96
C LYS A 241 -8.38 18.75 23.10
N TYR A 242 -8.92 19.75 23.79
CA TYR A 242 -8.23 20.33 24.93
C TYR A 242 -8.15 19.35 26.09
N SER A 243 -7.05 19.45 26.84
CA SER A 243 -6.70 18.60 27.98
C SER A 243 -6.46 17.13 27.61
N GLU A 244 -6.29 16.83 26.33
CA GLU A 244 -5.81 15.53 25.85
C GLU A 244 -4.30 15.57 25.57
N LEU A 245 -3.66 14.42 25.81
CA LEU A 245 -2.25 14.19 25.53
C LEU A 245 -2.03 14.04 24.01
N TRP A 246 -1.11 14.81 23.47
CA TRP A 246 -0.76 14.80 22.05
C TRP A 246 0.71 14.44 21.86
N ARG A 247 0.99 13.62 20.86
CA ARG A 247 2.35 13.20 20.49
C ARG A 247 3.22 14.28 19.82
N VAL A 248 2.72 15.52 19.77
CA VAL A 248 3.33 16.67 19.09
C VAL A 248 3.72 16.33 17.65
N GLY A 249 2.84 15.63 16.94
CA GLY A 249 3.08 15.00 15.65
C GLY A 249 1.93 14.08 15.24
N ALA A 250 2.19 13.20 14.28
CA ALA A 250 1.37 12.04 13.92
C ALA A 250 2.26 10.79 13.86
N ASN A 251 1.68 9.61 13.61
CA ASN A 251 2.43 8.34 13.52
C ASN A 251 3.26 8.06 14.79
N GLU A 252 4.58 7.93 14.64
CA GLU A 252 5.55 7.72 15.71
C GLU A 252 5.67 8.94 16.64
N THR A 253 6.12 8.71 17.86
CA THR A 253 6.40 9.78 18.82
C THR A 253 7.47 10.73 18.29
N THR A 254 7.25 12.04 18.43
CA THR A 254 8.25 13.05 18.10
C THR A 254 9.50 12.86 18.94
N GLU A 255 10.64 12.68 18.27
CA GLU A 255 11.92 12.40 18.91
C GLU A 255 12.77 13.67 19.04
N LEU A 256 13.24 13.93 20.25
CA LEU A 256 14.28 14.88 20.58
C LEU A 256 15.62 14.16 20.74
N THR A 257 16.65 14.62 20.07
CA THR A 257 18.04 14.25 20.37
C THR A 257 18.77 15.46 20.95
N PHE A 258 19.29 15.32 22.17
CA PHE A 258 20.21 16.28 22.78
C PHE A 258 21.64 15.75 22.63
N PHE A 259 22.51 16.50 21.97
CA PHE A 259 23.92 16.12 21.74
C PHE A 259 24.84 16.52 22.91
N GLN A 260 24.32 17.35 23.81
CA GLN A 260 24.94 17.80 25.06
C GLN A 260 23.85 17.79 26.13
N ASP A 261 24.25 17.81 27.40
CA ASP A 261 23.30 18.00 28.50
C ASP A 261 22.57 19.35 28.31
N VAL A 262 21.28 19.38 28.64
CA VAL A 262 20.45 20.58 28.52
C VAL A 262 19.74 20.86 29.83
N ASN A 263 19.44 22.12 30.10
CA ASN A 263 18.50 22.52 31.14
C ASN A 263 17.17 22.93 30.50
N ILE A 264 16.09 22.28 30.95
CA ILE A 264 14.73 22.51 30.49
C ILE A 264 13.86 22.69 31.74
N GLY A 265 13.21 23.85 31.88
CA GLY A 265 12.36 24.13 33.04
C GLY A 265 13.06 24.04 34.41
N GLY A 266 14.39 24.23 34.47
CA GLY A 266 15.18 24.05 35.70
C GLY A 266 15.73 22.64 35.90
N THR A 267 15.29 21.65 35.12
CA THR A 267 15.75 20.26 35.19
C THR A 267 16.90 20.02 34.21
N VAL A 268 17.97 19.40 34.69
CA VAL A 268 19.07 18.94 33.82
C VAL A 268 18.63 17.63 33.16
N VAL A 269 18.57 17.62 31.83
CA VAL A 269 18.31 16.45 30.99
C VAL A 269 19.64 16.07 30.33
N PRO A 270 20.19 14.87 30.60
CA PRO A 270 21.43 14.43 29.98
C PRO A 270 21.36 14.38 28.45
N ALA A 271 22.51 14.39 27.79
CA ALA A 271 22.60 14.08 26.37
C ALA A 271 21.97 12.70 26.08
N GLY A 272 21.14 12.61 25.05
CA GLY A 272 20.38 11.39 24.77
C GLY A 272 19.23 11.60 23.79
N ARG A 273 18.44 10.53 23.61
CA ARG A 273 17.21 10.51 22.81
C ARG A 273 16.00 10.44 23.73
N TYR A 274 15.00 11.26 23.45
CA TYR A 274 13.80 11.43 24.26
C TYR A 274 12.58 11.63 23.39
N GLY A 275 11.41 11.25 23.88
CA GLY A 275 10.14 11.57 23.24
C GLY A 275 9.61 12.93 23.71
N LEU A 276 8.78 13.57 22.87
CA LEU A 276 8.10 14.82 23.17
C LEU A 276 6.59 14.65 23.05
N PHE A 277 5.90 14.77 24.18
CA PHE A 277 4.45 14.92 24.25
C PHE A 277 4.06 16.33 24.67
N ALA A 278 2.79 16.66 24.50
CA ALA A 278 2.20 17.85 25.08
C ALA A 278 0.74 17.62 25.47
N THR A 279 0.35 18.08 26.66
CA THR A 279 -1.07 18.28 26.98
C THR A 279 -1.49 19.64 26.41
N VAL A 280 -2.45 19.64 25.50
CA VAL A 280 -2.86 20.86 24.80
C VAL A 280 -4.01 21.52 25.57
N ASN A 281 -3.79 22.70 26.13
CA ASN A 281 -4.84 23.52 26.74
C ASN A 281 -5.15 24.73 25.84
N LYS A 282 -6.19 25.50 26.22
CA LYS A 282 -6.65 26.65 25.44
C LYS A 282 -5.60 27.75 25.31
N ASP A 283 -4.86 28.02 26.39
CA ASP A 283 -3.94 29.17 26.49
C ASP A 283 -2.47 28.76 26.75
N ASN A 284 -2.20 27.46 26.85
CA ASN A 284 -0.87 26.90 27.10
C ASN A 284 -0.79 25.44 26.63
N TRP A 285 0.43 24.98 26.36
CA TRP A 285 0.74 23.56 26.22
C TRP A 285 1.68 23.14 27.36
N GLU A 286 1.47 21.95 27.90
CA GLU A 286 2.37 21.34 28.88
C GLU A 286 3.26 20.36 28.13
N PHE A 287 4.45 20.79 27.72
CA PHE A 287 5.42 19.93 27.04
C PHE A 287 5.99 18.91 28.03
N ILE A 288 6.02 17.64 27.64
CA ILE A 288 6.47 16.52 28.44
C ILE A 288 7.61 15.82 27.69
N ILE A 289 8.80 15.82 28.27
CA ILE A 289 9.95 15.07 27.75
C ILE A 289 10.00 13.73 28.50
N HIS A 290 10.05 12.63 27.76
CA HIS A 290 9.99 11.29 28.32
C HIS A 290 10.98 10.32 27.65
N LYS A 291 11.20 9.15 28.26
CA LYS A 291 12.21 8.17 27.77
C LYS A 291 11.72 7.28 26.62
N ASN A 292 10.41 7.07 26.48
CA ASN A 292 9.86 6.15 25.48
C ASN A 292 9.86 6.73 24.04
N VAL A 293 10.97 6.55 23.32
CA VAL A 293 11.13 6.96 21.90
C VAL A 293 10.57 5.97 20.88
N GLN A 294 10.14 4.77 21.29
CA GLN A 294 9.63 3.72 20.39
C GLN A 294 8.15 3.47 20.67
N SER A 295 7.34 4.51 20.45
CA SER A 295 5.91 4.47 20.74
C SER A 295 5.08 5.06 19.60
N TRP A 296 3.86 4.54 19.45
CA TRP A 296 2.88 5.01 18.47
C TRP A 296 1.77 5.79 19.17
N GLY A 297 2.11 6.98 19.66
CA GLY A 297 1.15 7.90 20.26
C GLY A 297 0.83 7.70 21.74
N PRO A 298 -0.23 8.38 22.22
CA PRO A 298 -0.52 8.50 23.65
C PRO A 298 -0.87 7.19 24.36
N ALA A 299 -1.35 6.17 23.64
CA ALA A 299 -1.78 4.90 24.25
C ALA A 299 -0.64 4.13 24.93
N ASN A 300 0.60 4.38 24.50
CA ASN A 300 1.80 3.75 25.07
C ASN A 300 2.55 4.71 26.01
N HIS A 301 1.90 5.79 26.47
CA HIS A 301 2.46 6.70 27.46
C HIS A 301 2.49 6.04 28.83
N ASP A 302 3.63 6.17 29.51
CA ASP A 302 3.80 5.85 30.91
C ASP A 302 4.31 7.10 31.64
N ASP A 303 3.60 7.54 32.67
CA ASP A 303 3.97 8.71 33.45
C ASP A 303 5.32 8.51 34.17
N GLU A 304 5.71 7.26 34.45
CA GLU A 304 7.00 6.93 35.07
C GLU A 304 8.20 7.24 34.16
N ASP A 305 7.98 7.33 32.86
CA ASP A 305 9.01 7.69 31.88
C ASP A 305 9.23 9.20 31.75
N ASN A 306 8.39 10.02 32.38
CA ASN A 306 8.46 11.48 32.30
C ASN A 306 9.68 12.03 33.04
N ILE A 307 10.45 12.88 32.36
CA ILE A 307 11.67 13.49 32.87
C ILE A 307 11.39 14.91 33.33
N VAL A 308 10.71 15.69 32.49
CA VAL A 308 10.39 17.08 32.79
C VAL A 308 9.12 17.50 32.05
N THR A 309 8.27 18.23 32.77
CA THR A 309 7.10 18.91 32.22
C THR A 309 7.29 20.41 32.29
N VAL A 310 7.09 21.11 31.17
CA VAL A 310 7.22 22.57 31.06
C VAL A 310 5.94 23.16 30.50
N VAL A 311 5.35 24.08 31.24
CA VAL A 311 4.20 24.86 30.78
C VAL A 311 4.68 26.00 29.87
N ALA A 312 4.26 25.97 28.62
CA ALA A 312 4.54 26.99 27.62
C ALA A 312 3.24 27.70 27.22
N LYS A 313 3.22 29.04 27.26
CA LYS A 313 2.07 29.81 26.78
C LYS A 313 1.92 29.66 25.27
N THR A 314 0.69 29.58 24.80
CA THR A 314 0.40 29.59 23.37
C THR A 314 0.39 31.02 22.83
N GLU A 315 0.88 31.18 21.61
CA GLU A 315 0.91 32.41 20.82
C GLU A 315 0.24 32.17 19.46
N LYS A 316 -0.15 33.24 18.77
CA LYS A 316 -0.62 33.13 17.38
C LYS A 316 0.55 32.97 16.42
N THR A 317 0.42 32.11 15.43
CA THR A 317 1.38 32.05 14.32
C THR A 317 1.30 33.33 13.47
N PRO A 318 2.38 33.74 12.79
CA PRO A 318 2.36 34.91 11.88
C PRO A 318 1.42 34.74 10.68
N SER A 319 1.19 33.49 10.28
CA SER A 319 0.27 33.08 9.23
C SER A 319 -0.27 31.69 9.56
N THR A 320 -1.43 31.32 8.99
CA THR A 320 -1.95 29.95 9.12
C THR A 320 -0.94 28.95 8.57
N LEU A 321 -0.59 27.95 9.39
CA LEU A 321 0.29 26.85 9.02
C LEU A 321 -0.55 25.62 8.64
N GLU A 322 -0.64 25.34 7.34
CA GLU A 322 -1.35 24.14 6.82
C GLU A 322 -0.74 22.84 7.37
N ALA A 323 0.57 22.83 7.60
CA ALA A 323 1.32 21.70 8.09
C ALA A 323 1.92 21.98 9.47
N LEU A 324 1.93 20.97 10.35
CA LEU A 324 2.67 21.05 11.61
C LEU A 324 4.14 21.39 11.33
N SER A 325 4.61 22.47 11.92
CA SER A 325 5.95 23.00 11.68
C SER A 325 6.70 23.16 12.99
N MET A 326 7.95 22.71 13.00
CA MET A 326 8.88 22.95 14.09
C MET A 326 10.08 23.72 13.57
N THR A 327 10.69 24.54 14.42
CA THR A 327 11.95 25.23 14.11
C THR A 327 12.67 25.60 15.40
N PHE A 328 13.96 25.91 15.30
CA PHE A 328 14.73 26.45 16.43
C PHE A 328 14.96 27.94 16.25
N VAL A 329 14.78 28.70 17.35
CA VAL A 329 15.10 30.13 17.41
C VAL A 329 16.22 30.33 18.43
N ASP A 330 17.35 30.84 17.96
CA ASP A 330 18.49 31.22 18.82
C ASP A 330 18.13 32.43 19.69
N LYS A 331 18.39 32.33 21.00
CA LYS A 331 18.18 33.39 21.99
C LYS A 331 19.49 33.93 22.57
N GLY A 332 20.64 33.45 22.08
CA GLY A 332 21.97 33.75 22.60
C GLY A 332 22.26 33.06 23.93
N ASN A 333 23.51 33.13 24.39
CA ASN A 333 23.95 32.57 25.68
C ASN A 333 23.57 31.08 25.87
N ASN A 334 23.76 30.27 24.81
CA ASN A 334 23.39 28.86 24.74
C ASN A 334 21.89 28.57 24.95
N LYS A 335 21.02 29.57 24.80
CA LYS A 335 19.56 29.39 24.90
C LYS A 335 18.97 29.32 23.51
N ILE A 336 18.12 28.32 23.30
CA ILE A 336 17.35 28.14 22.08
C ILE A 336 15.90 27.84 22.43
N ASP A 337 14.96 28.31 21.63
CA ASP A 337 13.57 27.90 21.71
C ASP A 337 13.31 26.85 20.62
N LEU A 338 12.80 25.68 20.98
CA LEU A 338 12.06 24.84 20.05
C LEU A 338 10.66 25.46 19.88
N VAL A 339 10.37 25.96 18.69
CA VAL A 339 9.06 26.52 18.34
C VAL A 339 8.27 25.43 17.63
N VAL A 340 7.08 25.13 18.13
CA VAL A 340 6.14 24.19 17.52
C VAL A 340 4.87 24.96 17.15
N GLY A 341 4.43 24.88 15.89
CA GLY A 341 3.24 25.59 15.42
C GLY A 341 2.42 24.80 14.41
N TRP A 342 1.11 24.93 14.49
CA TRP A 342 0.15 24.35 13.54
C TRP A 342 -1.12 25.22 13.50
N GLU A 343 -1.83 25.25 12.37
CA GLU A 343 -2.98 26.15 12.19
C GLU A 343 -2.59 27.59 12.56
N ASN A 344 -3.25 28.18 13.55
CA ASN A 344 -3.06 29.57 13.99
C ASN A 344 -2.39 29.66 15.37
N THR A 345 -1.87 28.55 15.90
CA THR A 345 -1.36 28.44 17.27
C THR A 345 0.06 27.89 17.28
N MET A 346 0.93 28.48 18.10
CA MET A 346 2.28 27.99 18.36
C MET A 346 2.61 28.07 19.85
N ALA A 347 3.59 27.27 20.30
CA ALA A 347 4.18 27.37 21.61
C ALA A 347 5.71 27.19 21.51
N ARG A 348 6.42 27.65 22.53
CA ARG A 348 7.88 27.65 22.59
C ARG A 348 8.35 26.84 23.78
N LEU A 349 9.20 25.85 23.55
CA LEU A 349 9.90 25.11 24.59
C LEU A 349 11.32 25.68 24.73
N PRO A 350 11.63 26.41 25.82
CA PRO A 350 12.97 26.95 26.04
C PRO A 350 13.94 25.84 26.47
N ILE A 351 15.09 25.78 25.82
CA ILE A 351 16.16 24.82 26.05
C ILE A 351 17.46 25.59 26.26
N THR A 352 18.17 25.31 27.35
CA THR A 352 19.52 25.86 27.59
C THR A 352 20.55 24.76 27.43
N VAL A 353 21.43 24.87 26.45
CA VAL A 353 22.52 23.90 26.25
C VAL A 353 23.61 24.13 27.29
N LEU A 354 23.97 23.07 28.02
CA LEU A 354 25.02 23.09 29.02
C LEU A 354 26.35 22.76 28.33
N LYS A 355 27.36 23.58 28.60
CA LYS A 355 28.72 23.44 28.06
C LYS A 355 29.66 22.87 29.10
#